data_AF-A0A1I8IJ88-F1
#
_entry.id   AF-A0A1I8IJ88-F1
#
_cell.length_a   1.000
_cell.length_b   1.000
_cell.length_c   1.000
_cell.angle_alpha   90.00
_cell.angle_beta   90.00
_cell.angle_gamma   90.00
#
_symmetry.space_group_name_H-M   'P 1'
#
loop_
_entity.id
_entity.type
_entity.pdbx_description
1 polymer ?
#
loop_
_entity_poly.entity_id
_entity_poly.type
_entity_poly.pdbx_seq_one_letter_code
_entity_poly.pdbx_strand_id
1 'polypeptide(L)'
;MASSDSSNATGPGGVPQGSKTSEYYAVQNIPDRFDNPDWFKGYGNVKPVHPMYRTTASDYGKMSPTVHTMPTTFHPVSQTFSEELGQCGMYRNHSMNTGKDPKLI
;
A
#
# COMPACT_ATOMS: atom_id res chain seq x y z
N MET A 1 -40.05 15.32 7.70
CA MET A 1 -38.63 15.42 7.31
C MET A 1 -37.81 15.27 8.58
N ALA A 2 -37.50 14.03 8.95
CA ALA A 2 -36.61 13.75 10.08
C ALA A 2 -35.20 13.62 9.50
N SER A 3 -34.35 14.62 9.77
CA SER A 3 -32.92 14.55 9.50
C SER A 3 -32.35 13.41 10.35
N SER A 4 -31.85 12.37 9.69
CA SER A 4 -31.16 11.27 10.35
C SER A 4 -29.86 11.81 10.96
N ASP A 5 -29.84 11.93 12.28
CA ASP A 5 -28.65 12.28 13.05
C ASP A 5 -27.68 11.09 12.99
N SER A 6 -26.78 11.12 12.00
CA SER A 6 -25.67 10.19 11.90
C SER A 6 -24.78 10.45 13.11
N SER A 7 -24.84 9.59 14.13
CA SER A 7 -23.88 9.62 15.23
C SER A 7 -22.46 9.50 14.66
N ASN A 8 -21.78 10.64 14.48
CA ASN A 8 -20.42 10.72 13.96
C ASN A 8 -19.48 10.11 14.99
N ALA A 9 -19.34 8.78 14.96
CA ALA A 9 -18.33 8.08 15.73
C ALA A 9 -16.97 8.62 15.29
N THR A 10 -16.29 9.30 16.19
CA THR A 10 -14.94 9.80 15.95
C THR A 10 -13.98 8.63 16.03
N GLY A 11 -13.26 8.38 14.94
CA GLY A 11 -12.22 7.37 14.83
C GLY A 11 -10.90 7.79 15.49
N PRO A 12 -9.88 6.93 15.42
CA PRO A 12 -8.54 7.24 15.91
C PRO A 12 -8.00 8.54 15.29
N GLY A 13 -7.36 9.38 16.11
CA GLY A 13 -6.83 10.67 15.66
C GLY A 13 -7.85 11.81 15.56
N GLY A 14 -9.07 11.63 16.06
CA GLY A 14 -10.06 12.72 16.12
C GLY A 14 -10.80 12.96 14.81
N VAL A 15 -10.63 12.08 13.82
CA VAL A 15 -11.29 12.18 12.51
C VAL A 15 -12.57 11.37 12.49
N PRO A 16 -13.64 11.82 11.80
CA PRO A 16 -14.84 11.02 11.58
C PRO A 16 -14.51 9.66 10.98
N GLN A 17 -15.15 8.60 11.47
CA GLN A 17 -15.00 7.27 10.89
C GLN A 17 -15.44 7.26 9.41
N GLY A 18 -14.70 6.58 8.55
CA GLY A 18 -14.92 6.57 7.10
C GLY A 18 -14.33 7.75 6.34
N SER A 19 -13.62 8.66 7.02
CA SER A 19 -12.93 9.78 6.37
C SER A 19 -11.90 9.31 5.35
N LYS A 20 -11.85 9.96 4.20
CA LYS A 20 -10.87 9.66 3.15
C LYS A 20 -9.70 10.62 3.18
N THR A 21 -8.53 10.19 2.74
CA THR A 21 -7.35 11.09 2.70
C THR A 21 -7.54 12.24 1.72
N SER A 22 -8.20 11.97 0.60
CA SER A 22 -8.51 12.93 -0.46
C SER A 22 -9.46 14.04 0.00
N GLU A 23 -10.22 13.85 1.07
CA GLU A 23 -11.08 14.87 1.68
C GLU A 23 -10.28 15.91 2.48
N TYR A 24 -9.12 15.53 3.01
CA TYR A 24 -8.29 16.37 3.88
C TYR A 24 -7.04 16.90 3.18
N TYR A 25 -6.52 16.17 2.20
CA TYR A 25 -5.27 16.48 1.53
C TYR A 25 -5.41 16.38 0.01
N ALA A 26 -4.60 17.15 -0.70
CA ALA A 26 -4.44 16.98 -2.15
C ALA A 26 -3.63 15.71 -2.42
N VAL A 27 -4.25 14.78 -3.15
CA VAL A 27 -3.74 13.44 -3.41
C VAL A 27 -3.41 13.26 -4.89
N GLN A 28 -2.36 12.52 -5.22
CA GLN A 28 -2.01 12.16 -6.59
C GLN A 28 -1.65 10.67 -6.71
N ASN A 29 -2.44 9.93 -7.49
CA ASN A 29 -2.15 8.53 -7.86
C ASN A 29 -1.87 7.63 -6.65
N ILE A 30 -2.77 7.63 -5.65
CA ILE A 30 -2.71 6.67 -4.55
C ILE A 30 -3.72 5.54 -4.76
N PRO A 31 -3.36 4.29 -4.39
CA PRO A 31 -4.31 3.20 -4.27
C PRO A 31 -5.45 3.49 -3.28
N ASP A 32 -6.63 2.93 -3.53
CA ASP A 32 -7.83 3.06 -2.68
C ASP A 32 -7.56 2.70 -1.22
N ARG A 33 -6.65 1.75 -0.97
CA ARG A 33 -6.28 1.37 0.40
C ARG A 33 -5.65 2.53 1.17
N PHE A 34 -4.83 3.35 0.53
CA PHE A 34 -4.26 4.53 1.18
C PHE A 34 -5.28 5.64 1.29
N ASP A 35 -6.24 5.74 0.37
CA ASP A 35 -7.30 6.74 0.48
C ASP A 35 -8.29 6.44 1.60
N ASN A 36 -8.48 5.15 1.96
CA ASN A 36 -9.38 4.69 3.01
C ASN A 36 -8.59 4.12 4.20
N PRO A 37 -8.14 4.95 5.16
CA PRO A 37 -7.28 4.49 6.26
C PRO A 37 -7.92 3.39 7.13
N ASP A 38 -9.24 3.36 7.22
CA ASP A 38 -9.98 2.34 7.98
C ASP A 38 -9.82 0.91 7.43
N TRP A 39 -9.32 0.75 6.20
CA TRP A 39 -9.05 -0.57 5.64
C TRP A 39 -7.81 -1.24 6.24
N PHE A 40 -6.94 -0.47 6.91
CA PHE A 40 -5.79 -1.01 7.63
C PHE A 40 -6.21 -1.62 8.97
N LYS A 41 -6.34 -2.95 8.98
CA LYS A 41 -6.71 -3.73 10.18
C LYS A 41 -5.46 -4.18 10.95
N GLY A 42 -5.62 -4.45 12.24
CA GLY A 42 -4.58 -5.01 13.11
C GLY A 42 -3.79 -3.98 13.93
N TYR A 43 -4.03 -2.69 13.70
CA TYR A 43 -3.53 -1.60 14.55
C TYR A 43 -4.55 -1.25 15.63
N GLY A 44 -4.12 -0.55 16.69
CA GLY A 44 -5.02 -0.12 17.77
C GLY A 44 -5.49 -1.23 18.70
N ASN A 45 -5.52 -2.47 18.21
CA ASN A 45 -5.92 -3.67 18.92
C ASN A 45 -4.73 -4.27 19.67
N VAL A 46 -4.25 -3.54 20.66
CA VAL A 46 -3.34 -4.13 21.65
C VAL A 46 -4.19 -5.09 22.47
N LYS A 47 -3.84 -6.38 22.50
CA LYS A 47 -4.41 -7.32 23.48
C LYS A 47 -4.43 -6.63 24.85
N PRO A 48 -5.45 -6.82 25.69
CA PRO A 48 -5.47 -6.19 27.00
C PRO A 48 -4.28 -6.69 27.82
N VAL A 49 -3.24 -5.86 27.89
CA VAL A 49 -2.04 -6.10 28.70
C VAL A 49 -2.16 -5.22 29.93
N HIS A 50 -1.88 -5.80 31.09
CA HIS A 50 -1.85 -5.06 32.34
C HIS A 50 -0.87 -3.88 32.22
N PRO A 51 -1.24 -2.64 32.60
CA PRO A 51 -0.39 -1.46 32.42
C PRO A 51 1.02 -1.60 33.01
N MET A 52 1.16 -2.33 34.12
CA MET A 52 2.45 -2.60 34.78
C MET A 52 3.38 -3.54 33.99
N TYR A 53 2.84 -4.35 33.07
CA TYR A 53 3.59 -5.35 32.29
C TYR A 53 3.71 -4.95 30.81
N ARG A 54 3.52 -3.67 30.49
CA ARG A 54 3.65 -3.17 29.12
C ARG A 54 5.14 -3.10 28.74
N THR A 55 5.49 -3.72 27.62
CA THR A 55 6.85 -3.65 27.06
C THR A 55 6.93 -2.56 26.00
N THR A 56 8.13 -2.05 25.73
CA THR A 56 8.38 -1.08 24.64
C THR A 56 8.03 -1.64 23.26
N ALA A 57 8.20 -2.95 23.06
CA ALA A 57 7.76 -3.62 21.84
C ALA A 57 6.24 -3.51 21.61
N SER A 58 5.45 -3.38 22.68
CA SER A 58 3.98 -3.22 22.60
C SER A 58 3.54 -1.83 22.12
N ASP A 59 4.47 -0.89 21.92
CA ASP A 59 4.16 0.42 21.37
C ASP A 59 4.15 0.40 19.83
N TYR A 60 4.87 -0.53 19.21
CA TYR A 60 4.78 -0.76 17.77
C TYR A 60 3.37 -1.26 17.41
N GLY A 61 2.74 -0.65 16.41
CA GLY A 61 1.38 -1.00 15.96
C GLY A 61 0.25 -0.56 16.91
N LYS A 62 0.57 0.10 18.04
CA LYS A 62 -0.43 0.58 19.01
C LYS A 62 -1.41 1.60 18.41
N MET A 63 -0.95 2.43 17.47
CA MET A 63 -1.74 3.51 16.90
C MET A 63 -2.26 3.09 15.52
N SER A 64 -3.57 3.25 15.30
CA SER A 64 -4.18 3.02 14.00
C SER A 64 -3.80 4.12 13.01
N PRO A 65 -3.57 3.78 11.73
CA PRO A 65 -3.37 4.77 10.69
C PRO A 65 -4.60 5.67 10.54
N THR A 66 -4.36 6.94 10.22
CA THR A 66 -5.38 7.96 10.01
C THR A 66 -5.10 8.73 8.72
N VAL A 67 -6.05 9.58 8.31
CA VAL A 67 -5.89 10.44 7.12
C VAL A 67 -4.62 11.30 7.16
N HIS A 68 -4.14 11.65 8.36
CA HIS A 68 -2.95 12.48 8.58
C HIS A 68 -1.63 11.71 8.49
N THR A 69 -1.69 10.38 8.49
CA THR A 69 -0.51 9.50 8.40
C THR A 69 -0.39 8.80 7.05
N MET A 70 -1.46 8.81 6.25
CA MET A 70 -1.46 8.19 4.93
C MET A 70 -0.64 9.00 3.93
N PRO A 71 -0.02 8.34 2.94
CA PRO A 71 0.71 9.03 1.89
C PRO A 71 -0.24 9.79 0.96
N THR A 72 0.19 10.96 0.48
CA THR A 72 -0.55 11.74 -0.52
C THR A 72 -0.18 11.37 -1.96
N THR A 73 0.95 10.70 -2.16
CA THR A 73 1.39 10.20 -3.47
C THR A 73 2.00 8.80 -3.36
N PHE A 74 1.81 7.98 -4.39
CA PHE A 74 2.36 6.62 -4.44
C PHE A 74 2.88 6.30 -5.85
N HIS A 75 4.14 5.88 -5.95
CA HIS A 75 4.79 5.59 -7.24
C HIS A 75 5.24 4.12 -7.27
N PRO A 76 4.32 3.17 -7.52
CA PRO A 76 4.68 1.76 -7.61
C PRO A 76 5.44 1.49 -8.91
N VAL A 77 6.41 0.58 -8.83
CA VAL A 77 7.08 0.03 -10.01
C VAL A 77 6.37 -1.27 -10.39
N SER A 78 5.72 -1.30 -11.56
CA SER A 78 5.14 -2.53 -12.09
C SER A 78 6.24 -3.53 -12.45
N GLN A 79 6.07 -4.79 -12.05
CA GLN A 79 6.94 -5.89 -12.45
C GLN A 79 6.32 -6.78 -13.52
N THR A 80 5.14 -6.43 -14.05
CA THR A 80 4.37 -7.27 -15.00
C THR A 80 5.20 -7.75 -16.19
N PHE A 81 5.96 -6.85 -16.83
CA PHE A 81 6.84 -7.20 -17.95
C PHE A 81 7.93 -8.21 -17.55
N SER A 82 8.60 -7.96 -16.42
CA SER A 82 9.69 -8.83 -15.94
C SER A 82 9.16 -10.19 -15.48
N GLU A 83 7.97 -10.23 -14.89
CA GLU A 83 7.28 -11.45 -14.47
C GLU A 83 6.90 -12.32 -15.67
N GLU A 84 6.34 -11.70 -16.73
CA GLU A 84 6.05 -12.37 -18.00
C GLU A 84 7.33 -12.95 -18.63
N LEU A 85 8.41 -12.16 -18.68
CA LEU A 85 9.70 -12.63 -19.19
C LEU A 85 10.31 -13.76 -18.33
N GLY A 86 10.13 -13.69 -17.01
CA GLY A 86 10.61 -14.69 -16.07
C GLY A 86 9.98 -16.07 -16.30
N GLN A 87 8.72 -16.12 -16.76
CA GLN A 87 8.04 -17.37 -17.10
C GLN A 87 8.64 -18.06 -18.35
N CYS A 88 9.21 -17.28 -19.27
CA CYS A 88 9.83 -17.80 -20.51
C CYS A 88 11.17 -18.52 -20.28
N GLY A 89 11.73 -18.46 -19.07
CA GLY A 89 12.95 -19.16 -18.69
C GLY A 89 14.23 -18.55 -19.27
N MET A 90 15.35 -19.29 -19.14
CA MET A 90 16.65 -18.80 -19.60
C MET A 90 16.75 -18.83 -21.12
N TYR A 91 17.20 -17.73 -21.71
CA TYR A 91 17.45 -17.62 -23.14
C TYR A 91 18.45 -18.69 -23.62
N ARG A 92 18.14 -19.32 -24.76
CA ARG A 92 19.05 -20.22 -25.49
C ARG A 92 19.09 -19.82 -26.97
N ASN A 93 20.30 -19.73 -27.52
CA ASN A 93 20.49 -19.49 -28.94
C ASN A 93 20.36 -20.82 -29.71
N HIS A 94 19.41 -20.88 -30.63
CA HIS A 94 19.19 -22.02 -31.53
C HIS A 94 19.40 -21.66 -33.02
N SER A 95 20.06 -20.53 -33.31
CA SER A 95 20.31 -20.05 -34.67
C SER A 95 21.58 -20.64 -35.27
N MET A 96 21.66 -20.72 -36.60
CA MET A 96 22.88 -21.10 -37.33
C MET A 96 23.67 -19.88 -37.77
N ASN A 97 25.00 -19.96 -37.73
CA ASN A 97 25.86 -18.90 -38.27
C ASN A 97 25.72 -18.83 -39.80
N THR A 98 25.11 -17.76 -40.30
CA THR A 98 24.88 -17.51 -41.74
C THR A 98 25.71 -16.35 -42.29
N GLY A 99 26.63 -15.80 -41.50
CA GLY A 99 27.53 -14.75 -41.94
C GLY A 99 28.42 -15.23 -43.08
N LYS A 100 28.50 -14.45 -44.17
CA LYS A 100 29.47 -14.70 -45.25
C LYS A 100 30.88 -14.39 -44.72
N ASP A 101 31.87 -15.16 -45.16
CA ASP A 101 33.26 -14.88 -44.83
C ASP A 101 33.67 -13.52 -45.44
N PRO A 102 34.07 -12.52 -44.64
CA PRO A 102 34.50 -11.22 -45.14
C PRO A 102 35.78 -11.27 -45.99
N LYS A 103 36.52 -12.39 -46.00
CA LYS A 103 37.72 -12.58 -46.84
C LYS A 103 37.42 -13.11 -48.25
N LEU A 104 36.17 -13.47 -48.54
CA LEU A 104 35.74 -13.98 -49.85
C LEU A 104 35.08 -12.90 -50.74
N ILE A 105 35.45 -11.64 -50.54
CA ILE A 105 35.07 -10.50 -51.39
C ILE A 105 36.33 -9.91 -52.01
#